data_AF-A0A9D1I7H9-F1
#
_entry.id   AF-A0A9D1I7H9-F1
#
_cell.length_a   1.000
_cell.length_b   1.000
_cell.length_c   1.000
_cell.angle_alpha   90.00
_cell.angle_beta   90.00
_cell.angle_gamma   90.00
#
_symmetry.space_group_name_H-M   'P 1'
#
loop_
_entity.id
_entity.type
_entity.pdbx_description
1 polymer ?
#
loop_
_entity_poly.entity_id
_entity_poly.type
_entity_poly.pdbx_seq_one_letter_code
_entity_poly.pdbx_strand_id
1 'polypeptide(L)'
;MMKYNDTQRGGLSIRRPYMQIEQNGKLDYLAKFDYFLMGTVLLISLIGLVFLESAMRNMYQDGGKSAMMVQILGLVAGAVIAAALSFTDYYLFRLFSWPFYAANVLLMLSVFTPLGVDQYGSRAWIDLSVTTYQPSELMKLAMVLVIAQQIEYIE
;
A
#
# COMPACT_ATOMS: atom_id res chain seq x y z
N MET A 1 53.95 31.46 39.34
CA MET A 1 53.01 31.89 38.28
C MET A 1 53.40 31.19 36.98
N MET A 2 52.85 30.00 36.72
CA MET A 2 53.02 29.28 35.45
C MET A 2 51.93 29.76 34.48
N LYS A 3 52.33 30.38 33.36
CA LYS A 3 51.42 30.71 32.27
C LYS A 3 51.07 29.43 31.51
N TYR A 4 49.82 29.01 31.65
CA TYR A 4 49.20 27.95 30.87
C TYR A 4 49.01 28.48 29.43
N ASN A 5 49.72 27.90 28.47
CA ASN A 5 49.73 28.34 27.08
C ASN A 5 48.84 27.41 26.25
N ASP A 6 47.52 27.61 26.37
CA ASP A 6 46.52 26.98 25.51
C ASP A 6 46.46 27.71 24.17
N THR A 7 47.37 27.39 23.26
CA THR A 7 47.20 27.78 21.85
C THR A 7 47.88 26.75 20.96
N GLN A 8 47.14 25.69 20.64
CA GLN A 8 47.03 25.11 19.29
C GLN A 8 45.83 24.13 19.30
N ARG A 9 44.61 24.68 19.24
CA ARG A 9 43.42 23.91 18.86
C ARG A 9 43.55 23.55 17.38
N GLY A 10 44.31 22.49 17.10
CA GLY A 10 44.18 21.71 15.86
C GLY A 10 42.87 20.93 15.90
N GLY A 11 41.75 21.66 15.86
CA GLY A 11 40.42 21.09 15.75
C GLY A 11 40.29 20.48 14.36
N LEU A 12 40.64 19.20 14.23
CA LEU A 12 40.21 18.37 13.13
C LEU A 12 38.68 18.44 13.14
N SER A 13 38.10 19.32 12.32
CA SER A 13 36.66 19.37 12.11
C SER A 13 36.30 18.08 11.37
N ILE A 14 36.17 16.99 12.11
CA ILE A 14 35.45 15.80 11.68
C ILE A 14 34.04 16.33 11.43
N ARG A 15 33.78 16.80 10.21
CA ARG A 15 32.43 17.12 9.74
C ARG A 15 31.67 15.83 9.88
N ARG A 16 30.90 15.69 10.97
CA ARG A 16 30.14 14.49 11.26
C ARG A 16 29.14 14.31 10.10
N PRO A 17 29.30 13.27 9.26
CA PRO A 17 28.45 13.09 8.07
C PRO A 17 26.99 12.85 8.44
N TYR A 18 26.72 12.44 9.69
CA TYR A 18 25.37 12.15 10.19
C TYR A 18 24.41 13.36 10.15
N MET A 19 24.90 14.61 10.26
CA MET A 19 24.02 15.79 10.19
C MET A 19 23.59 16.17 8.76
N GLN A 20 24.23 15.65 7.70
CA GLN A 20 23.82 15.92 6.32
C GLN A 20 22.74 14.95 5.80
N ILE A 21 22.60 13.78 6.45
CA ILE A 21 21.60 12.75 6.08
C ILE A 21 20.19 13.25 6.40
N GLU A 22 20.03 14.03 7.47
CA GLU A 22 18.72 14.53 7.91
C GLU A 22 18.15 15.62 6.99
N GLN A 23 19.02 16.44 6.38
CA GLN A 23 18.59 17.54 5.51
C GLN A 23 18.19 17.05 4.10
N ASN A 24 18.67 15.87 3.68
CA ASN A 24 18.36 15.22 2.41
C ASN A 24 17.34 14.08 2.53
N GLY A 25 16.68 13.90 3.69
CA GLY A 25 15.83 12.74 3.97
C GLY A 25 14.75 12.44 2.93
N LYS A 26 14.22 13.47 2.23
CA LYS A 26 13.25 13.29 1.13
C LYS A 26 13.90 12.81 -0.17
N LEU A 27 15.12 13.28 -0.49
CA LEU A 27 15.87 12.87 -1.67
C LEU A 27 16.42 11.44 -1.51
N ASP A 28 16.83 11.07 -0.30
CA ASP A 28 17.25 9.70 0.03
C ASP A 28 16.08 8.70 0.01
N TYR A 29 14.87 9.14 0.36
CA TYR A 29 13.67 8.28 0.31
C TYR A 29 13.31 7.91 -1.13
N LEU A 30 13.35 8.90 -2.03
CA LEU A 30 13.16 8.66 -3.46
C LEU A 30 14.28 7.78 -4.02
N ALA A 31 15.54 8.04 -3.66
CA ALA A 31 16.66 7.23 -4.11
C ALA A 31 16.64 5.77 -3.61
N LYS A 32 16.03 5.51 -2.44
CA LYS A 32 15.85 4.16 -1.85
C LYS A 32 14.58 3.46 -2.31
N PHE A 33 13.73 4.12 -3.09
CA PHE A 33 12.52 3.52 -3.63
C PHE A 33 12.87 2.42 -4.63
N ASP A 34 12.24 1.25 -4.52
CA ASP A 34 12.48 0.14 -5.45
C ASP A 34 11.76 0.38 -6.78
N TYR A 35 12.43 1.12 -7.66
CA TYR A 35 11.94 1.42 -9.01
C TYR A 35 11.82 0.17 -9.88
N PHE A 36 12.60 -0.89 -9.62
CA PHE A 36 12.54 -2.12 -10.40
C PHE A 36 11.26 -2.90 -10.09
N LEU A 37 10.91 -3.02 -8.80
CA LEU A 37 9.65 -3.60 -8.36
C LEU A 37 8.45 -2.84 -8.93
N MET A 38 8.44 -1.52 -8.77
CA MET A 38 7.35 -0.67 -9.28
C MET A 38 7.21 -0.80 -10.81
N GLY A 39 8.32 -0.75 -11.56
CA GLY A 39 8.32 -0.92 -13.01
C GLY A 39 7.75 -2.29 -13.43
N THR A 40 8.13 -3.35 -12.73
CA THR A 40 7.65 -4.71 -13.01
C THR A 40 6.14 -4.85 -12.76
N VAL A 41 5.65 -4.31 -11.63
CA VAL A 41 4.21 -4.33 -11.29
C VAL A 41 3.39 -3.57 -12.34
N LEU A 42 3.85 -2.40 -12.78
CA LEU A 42 3.18 -1.62 -13.82
C LEU A 42 3.17 -2.35 -15.17
N LEU A 43 4.29 -2.97 -15.57
CA LEU A 43 4.35 -3.74 -16.82
C LEU A 43 3.37 -4.91 -16.81
N ILE A 44 3.33 -5.71 -15.74
CA ILE A 44 2.41 -6.84 -15.61
C ILE A 44 0.96 -6.34 -15.65
N SER A 45 0.68 -5.22 -14.99
CA SER A 45 -0.65 -4.60 -14.99
C SER A 45 -1.11 -4.16 -16.38
N LEU A 46 -0.22 -3.55 -17.17
CA LEU A 46 -0.49 -3.15 -18.55
C LEU A 46 -0.75 -4.35 -19.47
N ILE A 47 0.04 -5.43 -19.33
CA ILE A 47 -0.19 -6.68 -20.05
C ILE A 47 -1.57 -7.26 -19.68
N GLY A 48 -1.94 -7.20 -18.40
CA GLY A 48 -3.26 -7.60 -17.92
C GLY A 48 -4.41 -6.82 -18.58
N LEU A 49 -4.26 -5.51 -18.80
CA LEU A 49 -5.26 -4.71 -19.51
C LEU A 49 -5.46 -5.16 -20.96
N VAL A 50 -4.37 -5.50 -21.66
CA VAL A 50 -4.43 -6.02 -23.04
C VAL A 50 -5.17 -7.35 -23.10
N PHE A 51 -4.89 -8.27 -22.15
CA PHE A 51 -5.61 -9.53 -22.07
C PHE A 51 -7.09 -9.37 -21.72
N LEU A 52 -7.41 -8.43 -20.83
CA LEU A 52 -8.79 -8.12 -20.49
C LEU A 52 -9.57 -7.62 -21.71
N GLU A 53 -9.00 -6.70 -22.49
CA GLU A 53 -9.63 -6.20 -23.72
C GLU A 53 -9.90 -7.33 -24.71
N SER A 54 -8.92 -8.22 -24.91
CA SER A 54 -9.07 -9.38 -25.78
C SER A 54 -10.14 -10.36 -25.30
N ALA A 55 -10.26 -10.60 -23.99
CA ALA A 55 -11.24 -11.54 -23.44
C ALA A 55 -12.67 -10.98 -23.48
N MET A 56 -12.83 -9.69 -23.19
CA MET A 56 -14.13 -9.07 -22.98
C MET A 56 -14.84 -8.67 -24.28
N ARG A 57 -14.08 -8.48 -25.37
CA ARG A 57 -14.60 -8.10 -26.69
C ARG A 57 -15.72 -9.01 -27.21
N ASN A 58 -15.69 -10.30 -26.87
CA ASN A 58 -16.68 -11.28 -27.33
C ASN A 58 -17.73 -11.65 -26.27
N MET A 59 -17.54 -11.27 -25.01
CA MET A 59 -18.42 -11.68 -23.90
C MET A 59 -19.52 -10.65 -23.56
N TYR A 60 -19.30 -9.37 -23.84
CA TYR A 60 -20.21 -8.30 -23.43
C TYR A 60 -20.78 -7.54 -24.63
N GLN A 61 -22.07 -7.19 -24.56
CA GLN A 61 -22.77 -6.45 -25.63
C GLN A 61 -22.12 -5.09 -25.94
N ASP A 62 -21.48 -4.48 -24.95
CA ASP A 62 -20.81 -3.18 -25.06
C ASP A 62 -19.35 -3.30 -25.54
N GLY A 63 -18.91 -4.51 -25.89
CA GLY A 63 -17.51 -4.82 -26.20
C GLY A 63 -16.58 -4.73 -24.98
N GLY A 64 -17.11 -4.84 -23.76
CA GLY A 64 -16.32 -4.82 -22.53
C GLY A 64 -15.90 -3.45 -22.02
N LYS A 65 -16.36 -2.35 -22.62
CA LYS A 65 -15.95 -0.98 -22.28
C LYS A 65 -16.15 -0.61 -20.81
N SER A 66 -17.30 -0.98 -20.23
CA SER A 66 -17.60 -0.71 -18.82
C SER A 66 -16.60 -1.40 -17.88
N ALA A 67 -16.34 -2.68 -18.10
CA ALA A 67 -15.37 -3.44 -17.31
C ALA A 67 -13.94 -2.92 -17.47
N MET A 68 -13.54 -2.52 -18.68
CA MET A 68 -12.23 -1.92 -18.92
C MET A 68 -12.09 -0.58 -18.20
N MET A 69 -13.15 0.23 -18.14
CA MET A 69 -13.16 1.48 -17.38
C MET A 69 -12.98 1.23 -15.87
N VAL A 70 -13.71 0.26 -15.31
CA VAL A 70 -13.55 -0.14 -13.90
C VAL A 70 -12.13 -0.63 -13.62
N GLN A 71 -11.54 -1.42 -14.51
CA GLN A 71 -10.17 -1.92 -14.34
C GLN A 71 -9.12 -0.80 -14.39
N ILE A 72 -9.25 0.16 -15.30
CA ILE A 72 -8.36 1.32 -15.39
C ILE A 72 -8.49 2.19 -14.14
N LEU A 73 -9.73 2.47 -13.68
CA LEU A 73 -9.97 3.20 -12.45
C LEU A 73 -9.38 2.48 -11.23
N GLY A 74 -9.54 1.16 -11.16
CA GLY A 74 -8.93 0.33 -10.12
C GLY A 74 -7.41 0.37 -10.13
N LEU A 75 -6.79 0.32 -11.31
CA LEU A 75 -5.33 0.42 -11.45
C LEU A 75 -4.81 1.78 -10.98
N VAL A 76 -5.46 2.87 -11.40
CA VAL A 76 -5.08 4.24 -11.01
C VAL A 76 -5.29 4.43 -9.51
N ALA A 77 -6.44 4.02 -8.98
CA ALA A 77 -6.74 4.11 -7.55
C ALA A 77 -5.72 3.29 -6.73
N GLY A 78 -5.41 2.07 -7.15
CA GLY A 78 -4.42 1.21 -6.51
C GLY A 78 -3.02 1.82 -6.50
N ALA A 79 -2.59 2.41 -7.63
CA ALA A 79 -1.30 3.11 -7.72
C ALA A 79 -1.22 4.32 -6.79
N VAL A 80 -2.29 5.12 -6.71
CA VAL A 80 -2.39 6.27 -5.79
C VAL A 80 -2.36 5.82 -4.34
N ILE A 81 -3.11 4.77 -3.98
CA ILE A 81 -3.12 4.21 -2.62
C ILE A 81 -1.72 3.67 -2.26
N ALA A 82 -1.09 2.91 -3.16
CA ALA A 82 0.26 2.39 -2.94
C ALA A 82 1.29 3.51 -2.73
N ALA A 83 1.21 4.58 -3.53
CA ALA A 83 2.07 5.75 -3.37
C ALA A 83 1.81 6.45 -2.02
N ALA A 84 0.55 6.67 -1.63
CA ALA A 84 0.20 7.29 -0.35
C ALA A 84 0.68 6.44 0.85
N LEU A 85 0.50 5.13 0.79
CA LEU A 85 0.98 4.19 1.82
C LEU A 85 2.51 4.19 1.91
N SER A 86 3.22 4.36 0.79
CA SER A 86 4.69 4.44 0.78
C SER A 86 5.25 5.65 1.54
N PHE A 87 4.46 6.72 1.70
CA PHE A 87 4.85 7.88 2.51
C PHE A 87 4.37 7.82 3.96
N THR A 88 3.62 6.77 4.33
CA THR A 88 3.06 6.63 5.67
C THR A 88 4.06 5.96 6.61
N ASP A 89 4.17 6.48 7.84
CA ASP A 89 5.04 5.90 8.86
C ASP A 89 4.51 4.53 9.31
N TYR A 90 5.41 3.55 9.40
CA TYR A 90 5.13 2.21 9.92
C TYR A 90 4.56 2.21 11.34
N TYR A 91 4.87 3.22 12.15
CA TYR A 91 4.29 3.38 13.48
C TYR A 91 2.76 3.46 13.45
N LEU A 92 2.21 4.13 12.44
CA LEU A 92 0.77 4.30 12.29
C LEU A 92 0.09 2.95 12.03
N PHE A 93 0.67 2.12 11.18
CA PHE A 93 0.13 0.77 10.91
C PHE A 93 0.08 -0.07 12.19
N ARG A 94 1.13 -0.04 13.01
CA ARG A 94 1.18 -0.79 14.28
C ARG A 94 0.11 -0.35 15.28
N LEU A 95 -0.15 0.96 15.39
CA LEU A 95 -1.16 1.47 16.32
C LEU A 95 -2.59 1.11 15.86
N PHE A 96 -2.83 1.13 14.56
CA PHE A 96 -4.16 0.91 13.98
C PHE A 96 -4.45 -0.54 13.56
N SER A 97 -3.49 -1.48 13.65
CA SER A 97 -3.66 -2.89 13.26
C SER A 97 -4.93 -3.55 13.82
N TRP A 98 -5.13 -3.49 15.15
CA TRP A 98 -6.28 -4.12 15.80
C TRP A 98 -7.62 -3.47 15.46
N PRO A 99 -7.78 -2.12 15.56
CA PRO A 99 -8.98 -1.44 15.09
C PRO A 99 -9.28 -1.71 13.61
N PHE A 100 -8.26 -1.71 12.76
CA PHE A 100 -8.40 -1.98 11.32
C PHE A 100 -8.87 -3.42 11.08
N TYR A 101 -8.33 -4.40 11.79
CA TYR A 101 -8.80 -5.79 11.74
C TYR A 101 -10.25 -5.92 12.19
N ALA A 102 -10.62 -5.34 13.34
CA ALA A 102 -11.99 -5.39 13.84
C ALA A 102 -12.98 -4.77 12.84
N ALA A 103 -12.63 -3.63 12.24
CA ALA A 103 -13.43 -2.99 11.19
C ALA A 103 -13.59 -3.91 9.96
N ASN A 104 -12.53 -4.61 9.55
CA ASN A 104 -12.59 -5.57 8.44
C ASN A 104 -13.46 -6.80 8.77
N VAL A 105 -13.47 -7.27 10.02
CA VAL A 105 -14.34 -8.37 10.44
C VAL A 105 -15.80 -7.94 10.32
N LEU A 106 -16.13 -6.75 10.80
CA LEU A 106 -17.47 -6.18 10.65
C LEU A 106 -17.86 -6.01 9.18
N LEU A 107 -16.92 -5.59 8.34
CA LEU A 107 -17.13 -5.48 6.90
C LEU A 107 -17.40 -6.84 6.25
N MET A 108 -16.71 -7.91 6.66
CA MET A 108 -17.03 -9.27 6.20
C MET A 108 -18.43 -9.71 6.65
N LEU A 109 -18.81 -9.42 7.89
CA LEU A 109 -20.16 -9.74 8.38
C LEU A 109 -21.26 -8.95 7.65
N SER A 110 -20.93 -7.78 7.08
CA SER A 110 -21.89 -7.00 6.30
C SER A 110 -22.39 -7.73 5.05
N VAL A 111 -21.70 -8.76 4.57
CA VAL A 111 -22.16 -9.62 3.46
C VAL A 111 -23.44 -10.41 3.82
N PHE A 112 -23.74 -10.61 5.11
CA PHE A 112 -25.01 -11.22 5.54
C PHE A 112 -26.20 -10.25 5.49
N THR A 113 -25.96 -8.94 5.42
CA THR A 113 -26.99 -7.90 5.28
C THR A 113 -27.52 -7.86 3.84
N PRO A 114 -28.64 -7.17 3.51
CA PRO A 114 -29.15 -7.15 2.12
C PRO A 114 -28.18 -6.58 1.07
N LEU A 115 -27.06 -5.99 1.50
CA LEU A 115 -25.97 -5.52 0.62
C LEU A 115 -25.15 -6.66 0.00
N GLY A 116 -25.19 -7.87 0.58
CA GLY A 116 -24.46 -9.02 0.07
C GLY A 116 -25.15 -9.65 -1.15
N VAL A 117 -24.38 -9.92 -2.19
CA VAL A 117 -24.83 -10.56 -3.43
C VAL A 117 -24.32 -11.98 -3.52
N ASP A 118 -25.21 -12.87 -3.95
CA ASP A 118 -24.84 -14.22 -4.36
C ASP A 118 -24.26 -14.19 -5.78
N GLN A 119 -22.95 -14.38 -5.88
CA GLN A 119 -22.26 -14.61 -7.14
C GLN A 119 -21.61 -16.00 -7.11
N TYR A 120 -21.71 -16.73 -8.23
CA TYR A 120 -21.08 -18.04 -8.39
C TYR A 120 -21.43 -19.06 -7.28
N GLY A 121 -22.64 -18.96 -6.70
CA GLY A 121 -23.12 -19.85 -5.64
C GLY A 121 -22.60 -19.51 -4.23
N SER A 122 -21.98 -18.34 -4.03
CA SER A 122 -21.51 -17.88 -2.72
C SER A 122 -21.80 -16.39 -2.47
N ARG A 123 -22.29 -16.10 -1.27
CA ARG A 123 -22.47 -14.74 -0.77
C ARG A 123 -21.17 -14.23 -0.17
N ALA A 124 -20.28 -13.74 -1.03
CA ALA A 124 -18.97 -13.20 -0.63
C ALA A 124 -18.73 -11.77 -1.14
N TRP A 125 -19.68 -11.22 -1.91
CA TRP A 125 -19.55 -9.94 -2.60
C TRP A 125 -20.54 -8.94 -2.06
N ILE A 126 -20.13 -7.67 -1.98
CA ILE A 126 -21.00 -6.53 -1.66
C ILE A 126 -21.25 -5.75 -2.95
N ASP A 127 -22.52 -5.45 -3.25
CA ASP A 127 -22.84 -4.56 -4.35
C ASP A 127 -22.72 -3.10 -3.92
N LEU A 128 -21.85 -2.35 -4.60
CA LEU A 128 -21.71 -0.90 -4.43
C LEU A 128 -22.42 -0.13 -5.54
N SER A 129 -23.37 -0.75 -6.26
CA SER A 129 -24.15 -0.24 -7.38
C SER A 129 -23.35 0.09 -8.65
N VAL A 130 -22.08 0.47 -8.52
CA VAL A 130 -21.16 0.77 -9.64
C VAL A 130 -20.15 -0.37 -9.82
N THR A 131 -19.77 -1.03 -8.73
CA THR A 131 -18.84 -2.16 -8.73
C THR A 131 -19.21 -3.12 -7.61
N THR A 132 -18.74 -4.35 -7.72
CA THR A 132 -18.80 -5.31 -6.63
C THR A 132 -17.49 -5.30 -5.87
N TYR A 133 -17.56 -5.30 -4.54
CA TYR A 133 -16.40 -5.28 -3.67
C TYR A 133 -16.36 -6.56 -2.82
N GLN A 134 -15.18 -7.16 -2.70
CA GLN A 134 -14.99 -8.39 -1.92
C GLN A 134 -14.29 -8.06 -0.59
N PRO A 135 -14.99 -8.11 0.56
CA PRO A 135 -14.40 -7.78 1.86
C PRO A 135 -13.18 -8.62 2.25
N SER A 136 -13.09 -9.86 1.74
CA SER A 136 -11.97 -10.76 2.00
C SER A 136 -10.65 -10.25 1.40
N GLU A 137 -10.68 -9.37 0.39
CA GLU A 137 -9.46 -8.77 -0.16
C GLU A 137 -8.77 -7.86 0.85
N LEU A 138 -9.54 -6.98 1.50
CA LEU A 138 -9.02 -6.07 2.51
C LEU A 138 -8.68 -6.80 3.82
N MET A 139 -9.45 -7.85 4.16
CA MET A 139 -9.15 -8.70 5.32
C MET A 139 -7.76 -9.34 5.25
N LYS A 140 -7.28 -9.74 4.06
CA LYS A 140 -5.92 -10.28 3.90
C LYS A 140 -4.85 -9.28 4.36
N LEU A 141 -5.00 -8.00 4.01
CA LEU A 141 -4.09 -6.95 4.43
C LEU A 141 -4.15 -6.74 5.95
N ALA A 142 -5.36 -6.69 6.52
CA ALA A 142 -5.55 -6.55 7.96
C ALA A 142 -4.92 -7.72 8.74
N MET A 143 -5.04 -8.94 8.23
CA MET A 143 -4.45 -10.13 8.84
C MET A 143 -2.91 -10.07 8.85
N VAL A 144 -2.30 -9.65 7.73
CA VAL A 144 -0.84 -9.48 7.67
C VAL A 144 -0.35 -8.48 8.72
N LEU A 145 -1.05 -7.35 8.89
CA LEU A 145 -0.69 -6.34 9.90
C LEU A 145 -0.81 -6.86 11.34
N VAL A 146 -1.89 -7.58 11.66
CA VAL A 146 -2.07 -8.15 13.01
C VAL A 146 -1.05 -9.24 13.28
N ILE A 147 -0.83 -10.17 12.35
CA ILE A 147 0.17 -11.23 12.52
C ILE A 147 1.55 -10.63 12.72
N ALA A 148 1.95 -9.65 11.89
CA ALA A 148 3.25 -8.99 12.03
C ALA A 148 3.42 -8.37 13.42
N GLN A 149 2.40 -7.67 13.92
CA GLN A 149 2.41 -7.08 15.26
C GLN A 149 2.46 -8.13 16.37
N GLN A 150 1.76 -9.26 16.24
CA GLN A 150 1.79 -10.32 17.24
C GLN A 150 3.15 -11.01 17.30
N ILE A 151 3.79 -11.26 16.16
CA ILE A 151 5.15 -11.83 16.11
C ILE A 151 6.13 -10.86 16.80
N GLU A 152 6.08 -9.56 16.48
CA GLU A 152 6.92 -8.54 17.13
C GLU A 152 6.68 -8.44 18.64
N TYR A 153 5.46 -8.70 19.12
CA TYR A 153 5.15 -8.67 20.56
C TYR A 153 5.71 -9.88 21.32
N ILE A 154 5.92 -11.01 20.65
CA ILE A 154 6.40 -12.26 21.25
C ILE A 154 7.93 -12.30 21.33
N GLU A 155 8.64 -11.62 20.44
CA GLU A 155 10.09 -11.44 20.46
C GLU A 155 10.56 -10.42 21.51
#